data_AF-A0A813DG79-F1
#
_entry.id   AF-A0A813DG79-F1
#
_cell.length_a   1.000
_cell.length_b   1.000
_cell.length_c   1.000
_cell.angle_alpha   90.00
_cell.angle_beta   90.00
_cell.angle_gamma   90.00
#
_symmetry.space_group_name_H-M   'P 1'
#
loop_
_entity.id
_entity.type
_entity.pdbx_description
1 polymer ?
#
loop_
_entity_poly.entity_id
_entity_poly.type
_entity_poly.pdbx_seq_one_letter_code
_entity_poly.pdbx_strand_id
1 'polypeptide(L)'
;DKLLKLVRKLPWESPSPAPEWLKKCLLDLNHHANYESLYQVASLLSGLAKYRDAFVIEVVDALFENIQVTIERNDFREMPLRVRQVKLLGELYNYRLVDSGLIFDSLYQFIGLGGPSIHKASHAMT
;
A
#
# COMPACT_ATOMS: atom_id res chain seq x y z
N ASP A 1 -17.09 0.02 10.34
CA ASP A 1 -17.99 1.18 10.59
C ASP A 1 -17.59 2.15 11.68
N LYS A 2 -17.44 1.73 12.95
CA LYS A 2 -17.11 2.66 14.06
C LYS A 2 -15.79 3.42 13.81
N LEU A 3 -14.74 2.71 13.38
CA LEU A 3 -13.44 3.32 13.07
C LEU A 3 -13.51 4.31 11.91
N LEU A 4 -14.17 3.95 10.81
CA LEU A 4 -14.36 4.85 9.66
C LEU A 4 -15.07 6.15 10.07
N LYS A 5 -16.08 6.06 10.95
CA LYS A 5 -16.76 7.25 11.48
C LYS A 5 -15.82 8.15 12.29
N LEU A 6 -14.85 7.59 13.00
CA LEU A 6 -13.84 8.36 13.75
C LEU A 6 -12.81 8.98 12.81
N VAL A 7 -12.27 8.21 11.87
CA VAL A 7 -11.28 8.67 10.89
C VAL A 7 -11.84 9.83 10.05
N ARG A 8 -13.12 9.75 9.66
CA ARG A 8 -13.78 10.85 8.93
C ARG A 8 -13.86 12.16 9.71
N LYS A 9 -13.83 12.12 11.05
CA LYS A 9 -13.89 13.30 11.92
C LYS A 9 -12.51 13.90 12.20
N LEU A 10 -11.42 13.30 11.69
CA LEU A 10 -10.10 13.88 11.83
C LEU A 10 -10.04 15.26 11.16
N PRO A 11 -9.19 16.18 11.66
CA PRO A 11 -8.93 17.44 10.97
C PRO A 11 -8.16 17.15 9.67
N TRP A 12 -8.85 17.23 8.53
CA TRP A 12 -8.30 16.97 7.19
C TRP A 12 -7.71 18.21 6.51
N GLU A 13 -8.07 19.40 6.99
CA GLU A 13 -7.61 20.66 6.42
C GLU A 13 -6.21 21.03 6.92
N SER A 14 -5.42 21.67 6.07
CA SER A 14 -4.11 22.23 6.44
C SER A 14 -4.30 23.34 7.50
N PRO A 15 -3.45 23.44 8.54
CA PRO A 15 -2.17 22.75 8.75
C PRO A 15 -2.24 21.53 9.69
N SER A 16 -3.20 20.63 9.49
CA SER A 16 -3.33 19.45 10.35
C SER A 16 -2.27 18.36 10.10
N PRO A 17 -1.62 17.81 11.14
CA PRO A 17 -0.72 16.66 11.02
C PRO A 17 -1.47 15.32 10.96
N ALA A 18 -2.80 15.31 11.14
CA ALA A 18 -3.57 14.08 11.30
C ALA A 18 -3.55 13.15 10.07
N PRO A 19 -3.65 13.64 8.82
CA PRO A 19 -3.56 12.78 7.64
C PRO A 19 -2.19 12.08 7.54
N GLU A 20 -1.10 12.83 7.73
CA GLU A 20 0.26 12.27 7.66
C GLU A 20 0.51 11.22 8.76
N TRP A 21 0.09 11.53 10.00
CA TRP A 21 0.14 10.56 11.09
C TRP A 21 -0.66 9.29 10.77
N LEU A 22 -1.88 9.43 10.23
CA LEU A 22 -2.72 8.29 9.88
C LEU A 22 -2.07 7.45 8.78
N LYS A 23 -1.54 8.06 7.71
CA LYS A 23 -0.81 7.37 6.64
C LYS A 23 0.33 6.54 7.21
N LYS A 24 1.15 7.16 8.07
CA LYS A 24 2.24 6.46 8.75
C LYS A 24 1.74 5.27 9.58
N CYS A 25 0.66 5.44 10.34
CA CYS A 25 0.08 4.35 11.15
C CYS A 25 -0.49 3.21 10.30
N LEU A 26 -1.11 3.51 9.15
CA LEU A 26 -1.65 2.48 8.24
C LEU A 26 -0.55 1.68 7.55
N LEU A 27 0.61 2.32 7.30
CA LEU A 27 1.77 1.72 6.63
C LEU A 27 2.84 1.21 7.59
N ASP A 28 2.68 1.39 8.90
CA ASP A 28 3.52 0.78 9.93
C ASP A 28 3.16 -0.71 10.09
N LEU A 29 3.42 -1.48 9.03
CA LEU A 29 3.13 -2.90 8.89
C LEU A 29 4.15 -3.77 9.63
N ASN A 30 4.66 -3.29 10.76
CA ASN A 30 5.64 -4.01 11.55
C ASN A 30 5.04 -5.25 12.25
N HIS A 31 5.85 -5.97 13.02
CA HIS A 31 5.44 -7.22 13.67
C HIS A 31 4.29 -7.08 14.68
N HIS A 32 3.97 -5.88 15.14
CA HIS A 32 2.87 -5.64 16.08
C HIS A 32 1.49 -5.68 15.41
N ALA A 33 1.41 -5.46 14.09
CA ALA A 33 0.16 -5.61 13.35
C ALA A 33 -0.16 -7.11 13.17
N ASN A 34 -1.43 -7.49 13.38
CA ASN A 34 -1.87 -8.85 13.06
C ASN A 34 -1.90 -9.03 11.53
N TYR A 35 -1.14 -10.00 11.02
CA TYR A 35 -1.06 -10.33 9.60
C TYR A 35 -2.43 -10.68 9.00
N GLU A 36 -3.27 -11.40 9.74
CA GLU A 36 -4.60 -11.78 9.28
C GLU A 36 -5.56 -10.59 9.23
N SER A 37 -5.30 -9.53 10.00
CA SER A 37 -6.15 -8.35 10.06
C SER A 37 -5.82 -7.28 9.02
N LEU A 38 -4.86 -7.52 8.11
CA LEU A 38 -4.47 -6.51 7.10
C LEU A 38 -5.63 -6.12 6.16
N TYR A 39 -6.61 -7.01 5.96
CA TYR A 39 -7.84 -6.68 5.22
C TYR A 39 -8.61 -5.51 5.85
N GLN A 40 -8.47 -5.26 7.15
CA GLN A 40 -9.16 -4.17 7.84
C GLN A 40 -8.63 -2.81 7.39
N VAL A 41 -7.34 -2.72 7.03
CA VAL A 41 -6.72 -1.52 6.46
C VAL A 41 -7.32 -1.24 5.09
N ALA A 42 -7.35 -2.25 4.21
CA ALA A 42 -7.94 -2.13 2.87
C ALA A 42 -9.44 -1.79 2.94
N SER A 43 -10.18 -2.44 3.85
CA SER A 43 -11.59 -2.13 4.13
C SER A 43 -11.79 -0.68 4.58
N LEU A 44 -10.95 -0.19 5.50
CA LEU A 44 -11.00 1.21 5.94
C LEU A 44 -10.74 2.18 4.79
N LEU A 45 -9.68 1.94 4.00
CA LEU A 45 -9.33 2.76 2.85
C LEU A 45 -10.45 2.77 1.79
N SER A 46 -11.08 1.63 1.52
CA SER A 46 -12.20 1.53 0.56
C SER A 46 -13.42 2.34 1.02
N GLY A 47 -13.69 2.36 2.33
CA GLY A 47 -14.74 3.18 2.90
C GLY A 47 -14.39 4.68 2.90
N LEU A 48 -13.10 5.00 3.06
CA LEU A 48 -12.60 6.37 3.10
C LEU A 48 -12.49 7.01 1.72
N ALA A 49 -12.24 6.22 0.67
CA ALA A 49 -12.10 6.68 -0.71
C ALA A 49 -13.32 7.47 -1.21
N LYS A 50 -14.52 7.20 -0.66
CA LYS A 50 -15.75 7.94 -0.97
C LYS A 50 -15.77 9.39 -0.46
N TYR A 51 -14.88 9.72 0.47
CA TYR A 51 -14.84 11.01 1.17
C TYR A 51 -13.51 11.73 0.98
N ARG A 52 -12.41 10.98 0.86
CA ARG A 52 -11.03 11.46 0.80
C ARG A 52 -10.22 10.59 -0.16
N ASP A 53 -10.58 10.60 -1.44
CA ASP A 53 -9.93 9.84 -2.50
C ASP A 53 -8.44 10.19 -2.63
N ALA A 54 -8.08 11.48 -2.63
CA ALA A 54 -6.69 11.93 -2.73
C ALA A 54 -5.79 11.31 -1.65
N PHE A 55 -6.26 11.29 -0.40
CA PHE A 55 -5.52 10.65 0.69
C PHE A 55 -5.35 9.14 0.49
N VAL A 56 -6.38 8.46 -0.02
CA VAL A 56 -6.29 7.02 -0.28
C VAL A 56 -5.28 6.74 -1.39
N ILE A 57 -5.26 7.55 -2.44
CA ILE A 57 -4.27 7.46 -3.52
C ILE A 57 -2.85 7.63 -2.94
N GLU A 58 -2.61 8.67 -2.13
CA GLU A 58 -1.31 8.88 -1.47
C GLU A 58 -0.86 7.70 -0.61
N VAL A 59 -1.78 7.04 0.12
CA VAL A 59 -1.45 5.86 0.93
C VAL A 59 -1.08 4.67 0.05
N VAL A 60 -1.79 4.48 -1.06
CA VAL A 60 -1.53 3.41 -2.02
C VAL A 60 -0.18 3.61 -2.70
N ASP A 61 0.10 4.83 -3.18
CA ASP A 61 1.39 5.18 -3.80
C ASP A 61 2.55 4.98 -2.82
N ALA A 62 2.41 5.42 -1.57
CA ALA A 62 3.41 5.20 -0.53
C ALA A 62 3.62 3.71 -0.20
N LEU A 63 2.61 2.86 -0.33
CA LEU A 63 2.79 1.41 -0.19
C LEU A 63 3.65 0.84 -1.33
N PHE A 64 3.43 1.27 -2.57
CA PHE A 64 4.25 0.86 -3.71
C PHE A 64 5.69 1.31 -3.57
N GLU A 65 5.90 2.56 -3.18
CA GLU A 65 7.23 3.09 -2.91
C GLU A 65 7.94 2.26 -1.82
N ASN A 66 7.24 1.94 -0.72
CA ASN A 66 7.80 1.11 0.34
C ASN A 66 8.15 -0.32 -0.12
N ILE A 67 7.35 -0.92 -1.00
CA ILE A 67 7.65 -2.23 -1.61
C ILE A 67 8.90 -2.12 -2.47
N GLN A 68 8.99 -1.09 -3.32
CA GLN A 68 10.16 -0.88 -4.18
C GLN A 68 11.43 -0.65 -3.35
N VAL A 69 11.39 0.20 -2.32
CA VAL A 69 12.53 0.48 -1.44
C VAL A 69 13.03 -0.78 -0.73
N THR A 70 12.12 -1.59 -0.18
CA THR A 70 12.51 -2.83 0.53
C THR A 70 13.08 -3.87 -0.42
N ILE A 71 12.63 -3.89 -1.68
CA ILE A 71 13.19 -4.71 -2.75
C ILE A 71 14.60 -4.26 -3.13
N GLU A 72 14.79 -2.96 -3.36
CA GLU A 72 16.08 -2.37 -3.75
C GLU A 72 17.15 -2.56 -2.68
N ARG A 73 16.80 -2.37 -1.40
CA ARG A 73 17.70 -2.63 -0.27
C ARG A 73 18.09 -4.09 -0.16
N ASN A 74 17.17 -4.98 -0.53
CA ASN A 74 17.32 -6.42 -0.50
C ASN A 74 17.86 -7.00 0.82
N ASP A 75 17.49 -6.42 1.96
CA ASP A 75 17.89 -6.91 3.28
C ASP A 75 17.00 -8.08 3.72
N PHE A 76 17.62 -9.22 4.06
CA PHE A 76 16.92 -10.41 4.57
C PHE A 76 16.18 -10.15 5.89
N ARG A 77 16.60 -9.16 6.68
CA ARG A 77 15.92 -8.78 7.93
C ARG A 77 14.55 -8.12 7.66
N GLU A 78 14.37 -7.54 6.47
CA GLU A 78 13.12 -6.89 6.05
C GLU A 78 12.17 -7.84 5.30
N MET A 79 12.52 -9.12 5.10
CA MET A 79 11.66 -10.09 4.41
C MET A 79 10.25 -10.25 5.02
N PRO A 80 10.08 -10.31 6.36
CA PRO A 80 8.74 -10.36 6.95
C PRO A 80 7.90 -9.11 6.66
N LEU A 81 8.53 -7.93 6.60
CA LEU A 81 7.86 -6.69 6.24
C LEU A 81 7.45 -6.70 4.76
N ARG A 82 8.31 -7.17 3.86
CA ARG A 82 7.98 -7.34 2.44
C ARG A 82 6.75 -8.23 2.22
N VAL A 83 6.69 -9.37 2.91
CA VAL A 83 5.51 -10.26 2.85
C VAL A 83 4.24 -9.55 3.32
N ARG A 84 4.32 -8.74 4.38
CA ARG A 84 3.19 -7.95 4.90
C ARG A 84 2.74 -6.86 3.93
N GLN A 85 3.67 -6.14 3.31
CA GLN A 85 3.36 -5.13 2.30
C GLN A 85 2.69 -5.74 1.07
N VAL A 86 3.22 -6.85 0.54
CA VAL A 86 2.63 -7.56 -0.61
C VAL A 86 1.27 -8.18 -0.25
N LYS A 87 1.09 -8.65 0.99
CA LYS A 87 -0.21 -9.08 1.48
C LYS A 87 -1.22 -7.93 1.47
N LEU A 88 -0.84 -6.76 1.99
CA LEU A 88 -1.71 -5.58 1.97
C LEU A 88 -2.06 -5.18 0.53
N LEU A 89 -1.10 -5.22 -0.39
CA LEU A 89 -1.33 -4.99 -1.82
C LEU A 89 -2.42 -5.91 -2.39
N GLY A 90 -2.37 -7.21 -2.07
CA GLY A 90 -3.42 -8.15 -2.45
C GLY A 90 -4.79 -7.82 -1.85
N GLU A 91 -4.83 -7.35 -0.61
CA GLU A 91 -6.09 -6.88 0.00
C GLU A 91 -6.61 -5.62 -0.70
N LEU A 92 -5.76 -4.68 -1.09
CA LEU A 92 -6.19 -3.48 -1.83
C LEU A 92 -6.88 -3.85 -3.16
N TYR A 93 -6.39 -4.87 -3.86
CA TYR A 93 -7.06 -5.42 -5.04
C TYR A 93 -8.43 -6.03 -4.69
N ASN A 94 -8.52 -6.86 -3.64
CA ASN A 94 -9.78 -7.45 -3.19
C ASN A 94 -10.85 -6.40 -2.84
N TYR A 95 -10.43 -5.26 -2.30
CA TYR A 95 -11.29 -4.11 -1.96
C TYR A 95 -11.45 -3.09 -3.10
N ARG A 96 -11.00 -3.41 -4.33
CA ARG A 96 -11.14 -2.59 -5.55
C ARG A 96 -10.49 -1.20 -5.45
N LEU A 97 -9.41 -1.09 -4.69
CA LEU A 97 -8.59 0.12 -4.61
C LEU A 97 -7.46 0.12 -5.65
N VAL A 98 -7.10 -1.06 -6.17
CA VAL A 98 -6.06 -1.26 -7.18
C VAL A 98 -6.59 -2.21 -8.24
N ASP A 99 -6.22 -1.99 -9.50
CA ASP A 99 -6.62 -2.85 -10.62
C ASP A 99 -5.68 -4.06 -10.82
N SER A 100 -6.10 -4.99 -11.67
CA SER A 100 -5.32 -6.19 -11.95
C SER A 100 -4.01 -5.91 -12.70
N GLY A 101 -3.97 -4.89 -13.55
CA GLY A 101 -2.76 -4.54 -14.30
C GLY A 101 -1.62 -4.21 -13.35
N LEU A 102 -1.90 -3.38 -12.35
CA LEU A 102 -0.92 -2.96 -11.37
C LEU A 102 -0.44 -4.11 -10.46
N ILE A 103 -1.33 -5.07 -10.15
CA ILE A 103 -0.95 -6.32 -9.46
C ILE A 103 0.01 -7.15 -10.33
N PHE A 104 -0.31 -7.32 -11.62
CA PHE A 104 0.56 -8.09 -12.51
C PHE A 104 1.92 -7.41 -12.69
N ASP A 105 1.96 -6.09 -12.87
CA ASP A 105 3.21 -5.33 -12.97
C ASP A 105 4.09 -5.52 -11.74
N SER A 106 3.50 -5.47 -10.54
CA SER A 106 4.20 -5.71 -9.28
C SER A 106 4.77 -7.14 -9.21
N LEU A 107 4.00 -8.15 -9.62
CA LEU A 107 4.45 -9.54 -9.65
C LEU A 107 5.58 -9.75 -10.67
N TYR A 108 5.50 -9.11 -11.84
CA TYR A 108 6.56 -9.14 -12.84
C TYR A 108 7.86 -8.51 -12.32
N GLN A 109 7.76 -7.38 -11.60
CA GLN A 109 8.92 -6.78 -10.94
C GLN A 109 9.56 -7.75 -9.94
N PHE A 110 8.76 -8.47 -9.14
CA PHE A 110 9.28 -9.42 -8.15
C PHE A 110 10.02 -10.59 -8.79
N ILE A 111 9.52 -11.11 -9.91
CA ILE A 111 10.13 -12.24 -10.65
C ILE A 111 11.33 -11.79 -11.47
N GLY A 112 11.30 -10.57 -12.02
CA GLY A 112 12.38 -10.01 -12.84
C GLY A 112 13.69 -9.77 -12.08
N LEU A 113 13.64 -9.73 -10.75
CA LEU A 113 14.80 -9.66 -9.86
C LEU A 113 15.53 -11.01 -9.82
N GLY A 114 16.36 -11.27 -10.84
CA GLY A 114 17.18 -12.48 -10.92
C GLY A 114 17.39 -13.02 -12.33
N GLY A 115 16.71 -12.48 -13.35
CA GLY A 115 16.91 -12.83 -14.75
C GLY A 115 17.77 -11.80 -15.51
N PRO A 116 18.41 -12.19 -16.63
CA PRO A 116 19.17 -11.27 -17.49
C PRO A 116 18.32 -10.16 -18.15
N SER A 117 17.00 -10.21 -17.99
CA SER A 117 16.03 -9.32 -18.64
C SER A 117 15.54 -8.22 -17.70
N ILE A 118 16.46 -7.43 -17.14
CA ILE A 118 16.13 -6.13 -16.55
C ILE A 118 15.93 -5.15 -17.72
N HIS A 119 14.83 -5.24 -18.46
CA HIS A 119 14.46 -4.18 -19.39
C HIS A 119 13.00 -4.25 -19.87
N LYS A 120 12.30 -3.12 -19.67
CA LYS A 120 11.13 -2.60 -20.40
C LYS A 120 9.75 -3.15 -20.06
N ALA A 121 9.18 -2.71 -18.94
CA ALA A 121 7.72 -2.64 -18.77
C ALA A 121 7.17 -1.19 -18.75
N SER A 122 8.01 -0.17 -18.49
CA SER A 122 7.56 1.22 -18.40
C SER A 122 7.38 1.93 -19.75
N HIS A 123 7.70 1.30 -20.90
CA HIS A 123 7.72 1.98 -22.21
C HIS A 123 6.72 1.45 -23.24
N ALA A 124 5.76 0.62 -22.83
CA ALA A 124 4.76 0.03 -23.74
C ALA A 124 3.34 0.61 -23.58
N MET A 125 3.16 1.68 -22.81
CA MET A 125 1.92 2.45 -22.76
C MET A 125 2.19 3.91 -23.13
N THR A 126 2.34 4.17 -24.42
CA THR A 126 2.20 5.50 -25.04
C THR A 126 1.61 5.32 -26.42
#